data_AF-A0A0D0D870-F1
#
_entry.id   AF-A0A0D0D870-F1
#
_cell.length_a   1.000
_cell.length_b   1.000
_cell.length_c   1.000
_cell.angle_alpha   90.00
_cell.angle_beta   90.00
_cell.angle_gamma   90.00
#
_symmetry.space_group_name_H-M   'P 1'
#
loop_
_entity.id
_entity.type
_entity.pdbx_description
1 polymer ?
#
loop_
_entity_poly.entity_id
_entity_poly.type
_entity_poly.pdbx_seq_one_letter_code
_entity_poly.pdbx_strand_id
1 'polypeptide(L)'
;MASFLWLYTDSGSPLSTQGTVDSRWTATSLQAAHAQQSNPWRARNLRKWSKAYINDCEALPLSENGKSRTSCIDDDVVAAEIALHLQGLGKYVRSLDILHYLEQAGVKQRLKIKKTPHLSTAKRWMKKMGYHWTKNPAGQYVDGHEREDVVWYRQTKFLPACQALEDRTRKWLTDNTKMPDNHPPQRRIIIWFHDESTFYANDRRVVPWVFKGETAIPRTKGEGASLMVADFVSADYGWLRSPDGRTQGRVLFRCGKARDGYFTNLDIQNHTKNVMNILDEHYRDEDHTLIFDNATTHLKHADNALSARKMPKGVPKNGVNWGVEVNQIDADGKPVFSVDGKVCKSKVPMLDGRFDDGTAQPLYFPPNDPRGPEGIFKGMAVILEER
;
A
#
# COMPACT_ATOMS: atom_id res chain seq x y z
N MET A 1 10.15 37.22 -29.91
CA MET A 1 11.07 37.56 -31.01
C MET A 1 10.92 36.56 -32.15
N ALA A 2 11.05 35.25 -31.88
CA ALA A 2 10.87 34.17 -32.88
C ALA A 2 9.61 34.30 -33.73
N SER A 3 8.42 34.47 -33.14
CA SER A 3 7.16 34.62 -33.89
C SER A 3 7.14 35.83 -34.82
N PHE A 4 7.82 36.92 -34.44
CA PHE A 4 7.92 38.12 -35.28
C PHE A 4 8.86 37.91 -36.47
N LEU A 5 10.04 37.33 -36.24
CA LEU A 5 11.01 37.03 -37.30
C LEU A 5 10.44 36.01 -38.28
N TRP A 6 9.77 34.98 -37.78
CA TRP A 6 9.12 33.97 -38.61
C TRP A 6 8.04 34.58 -39.52
N LEU A 7 7.15 35.40 -38.97
CA LEU A 7 6.13 36.13 -39.76
C LEU A 7 6.74 37.11 -40.77
N TYR A 8 7.97 37.56 -40.56
CA TYR A 8 8.66 38.46 -41.48
C TYR A 8 9.28 37.71 -42.64
N THR A 9 9.85 36.53 -42.37
CA THR A 9 10.52 35.68 -43.37
C THR A 9 9.58 34.78 -44.16
N ASP A 10 8.36 34.55 -43.65
CA ASP A 10 7.37 33.70 -44.32
C ASP A 10 6.89 34.30 -45.65
N SER A 11 7.13 33.57 -46.74
CA SER A 11 6.75 33.93 -48.11
C SER A 11 5.25 33.79 -48.37
N GLY A 12 4.51 33.11 -47.49
CA GLY A 12 3.04 32.98 -47.55
C GLY A 12 2.27 34.12 -46.89
N SER A 13 2.95 35.07 -46.25
CA SER A 13 2.29 36.17 -45.53
C SER A 13 1.63 37.17 -46.51
N PRO A 14 0.37 37.59 -46.28
CA PRO A 14 -0.32 38.58 -47.14
C PRO A 14 0.35 39.96 -47.15
N LEU A 15 1.34 40.19 -46.29
CA LEU A 15 2.17 41.40 -46.24
C LEU A 15 3.45 41.27 -47.11
N SER A 16 3.63 40.17 -47.83
CA SER A 16 4.83 39.90 -48.63
C SER A 16 4.94 40.74 -49.91
N THR A 17 3.84 41.34 -50.38
CA THR A 17 3.73 41.91 -51.73
C THR A 17 3.56 43.43 -51.83
N GLN A 18 3.54 44.20 -50.73
CA GLN A 18 3.43 45.67 -50.81
C GLN A 18 4.24 46.41 -49.73
N GLY A 19 5.14 47.30 -50.18
CA GLY A 19 5.77 48.34 -49.35
C GLY A 19 7.29 48.28 -49.23
N THR A 20 7.90 49.36 -48.74
CA THR A 20 9.34 49.44 -48.41
C THR A 20 9.68 48.51 -47.24
N VAL A 21 10.95 48.10 -47.12
CA VAL A 21 11.45 47.19 -46.07
C VAL A 21 11.01 47.63 -44.65
N ASP A 22 11.05 48.93 -44.36
CA ASP A 22 10.63 49.49 -43.06
C ASP A 22 9.12 49.39 -42.80
N SER A 23 8.29 49.44 -43.85
CA SER A 23 6.84 49.31 -43.73
C SER A 23 6.43 47.86 -43.40
N ARG A 24 7.11 46.86 -44.00
CA ARG A 24 6.92 45.43 -43.72
C ARG A 24 7.30 45.10 -42.28
N TRP A 25 8.46 45.57 -41.82
CA TRP A 25 8.93 45.34 -40.45
C TRP A 25 7.93 45.86 -39.40
N THR A 26 7.32 47.02 -39.67
CA THR A 26 6.33 47.63 -38.80
C THR A 26 5.03 46.83 -38.77
N ALA A 27 4.47 46.47 -39.94
CA ALA A 27 3.23 45.70 -40.04
C ALA A 27 3.36 44.30 -39.40
N THR A 28 4.43 43.57 -39.71
CA THR A 28 4.67 42.23 -39.17
C THR A 28 4.86 42.24 -37.65
N SER A 29 5.54 43.26 -37.10
CA SER A 29 5.72 43.38 -35.64
C SER A 29 4.43 43.71 -34.90
N LEU A 30 3.50 44.45 -35.52
CA LEU A 30 2.16 44.70 -34.98
C LEU A 30 1.32 43.43 -35.01
N GLN A 31 1.37 42.66 -36.10
CA GLN A 31 0.69 41.37 -36.21
C GLN A 31 1.19 40.37 -35.15
N ALA A 32 2.51 40.29 -34.96
CA ALA A 32 3.10 39.44 -33.93
C ALA A 32 2.69 39.86 -32.50
N ALA A 33 2.62 41.16 -32.23
CA ALA A 33 2.16 41.67 -30.94
C ALA A 33 0.67 41.39 -30.72
N HIS A 34 -0.17 41.53 -31.76
CA HIS A 34 -1.59 41.24 -31.72
C HIS A 34 -1.88 39.75 -31.50
N ALA A 35 -1.14 38.86 -32.17
CA ALA A 35 -1.22 37.41 -31.96
C ALA A 35 -0.87 37.01 -30.50
N GLN A 36 -0.05 37.83 -29.83
CA GLN A 36 0.30 37.68 -28.41
C GLN A 36 -0.63 38.47 -27.48
N GLN A 37 -1.77 38.96 -27.98
CA GLN A 37 -2.72 39.81 -27.24
C GLN A 37 -2.05 40.99 -26.53
N SER A 38 -1.06 41.59 -27.19
CA SER A 38 -0.20 42.63 -26.63
C SER A 38 -0.37 43.96 -27.33
N ASN A 39 0.21 45.02 -26.75
CA ASN A 39 0.01 46.40 -27.20
C ASN A 39 1.05 46.86 -28.25
N PRO A 40 0.84 48.00 -28.93
CA PRO A 40 1.81 48.55 -29.90
C PRO A 40 3.20 48.85 -29.32
N TRP A 41 3.30 49.04 -28.00
CA TRP A 41 4.59 49.18 -27.31
C TRP A 41 5.40 47.89 -27.39
N ARG A 42 4.76 46.72 -27.25
CA ARG A 42 5.39 45.42 -27.47
C ARG A 42 5.91 45.28 -28.89
N ALA A 43 5.16 45.74 -29.89
CA ALA A 43 5.61 45.74 -31.29
C ALA A 43 6.89 46.58 -31.47
N ARG A 44 6.97 47.78 -30.88
CA ARG A 44 8.19 48.62 -30.90
C ARG A 44 9.39 47.91 -30.26
N ASN A 45 9.19 47.27 -29.12
CA ASN A 45 10.26 46.52 -28.45
C ASN A 45 10.70 45.29 -29.25
N LEU A 46 9.77 44.56 -29.88
CA LEU A 46 10.12 43.46 -30.78
C LEU A 46 11.03 43.94 -31.92
N ARG A 47 10.75 45.10 -32.52
CA ARG A 47 11.63 45.69 -33.55
C ARG A 47 12.99 46.08 -32.98
N LYS A 48 13.03 46.78 -31.84
CA LYS A 48 14.28 47.18 -31.16
C LYS A 48 15.16 45.98 -30.84
N TRP A 49 14.59 44.95 -30.22
CA TRP A 49 15.32 43.75 -29.83
C TRP A 49 15.76 42.91 -31.02
N SER A 50 14.94 42.83 -32.08
CA SER A 50 15.33 42.09 -33.29
C SER A 50 16.47 42.79 -34.04
N LYS A 51 16.46 44.14 -34.11
CA LYS A 51 17.59 44.90 -34.68
C LYS A 51 18.86 44.75 -33.85
N ALA A 52 18.75 44.77 -32.51
CA ALA A 52 19.88 44.52 -31.63
C ALA A 52 20.46 43.11 -31.83
N TYR A 53 19.60 42.09 -31.86
CA TYR A 53 19.99 40.69 -32.07
C TYR A 53 20.62 40.41 -33.45
N ILE A 54 20.13 41.07 -34.51
CA ILE A 54 20.71 40.94 -35.86
C ILE A 54 22.12 41.56 -35.92
N ASN A 55 22.35 42.63 -35.18
CA ASN A 55 23.65 43.30 -35.13
C ASN A 55 24.64 42.59 -34.19
N ASP A 56 24.14 41.94 -33.15
CA ASP A 56 24.91 41.17 -32.18
C ASP A 56 24.07 40.00 -31.67
N CYS A 57 24.43 38.77 -32.06
CA CYS A 57 23.72 37.55 -31.70
C CYS A 57 23.74 37.26 -30.19
N GLU A 58 24.64 37.88 -29.42
CA GLU A 58 24.71 37.76 -27.96
C GLU A 58 23.81 38.80 -27.25
N ALA A 59 23.32 39.81 -27.96
CA ALA A 59 22.46 40.87 -27.43
C ALA A 59 20.99 40.43 -27.27
N LEU A 60 20.76 39.41 -26.44
CA LEU A 60 19.42 38.96 -26.08
C LEU A 60 18.69 40.03 -25.24
N PRO A 61 17.36 40.20 -25.42
CA PRO A 61 16.58 41.15 -24.65
C PRO A 61 16.43 40.66 -23.20
N LEU A 62 17.42 40.96 -22.38
CA LEU A 62 17.31 40.82 -20.95
C LEU A 62 16.33 41.89 -20.46
N SER A 63 15.26 41.42 -19.83
CA SER A 63 14.35 42.29 -19.12
C SER A 63 15.12 42.92 -17.94
N GLU A 64 15.43 44.21 -18.03
CA GLU A 64 15.89 45.00 -16.87
C GLU A 64 14.81 45.15 -15.78
N ASN A 65 13.63 44.54 -15.95
CA ASN A 65 12.61 44.52 -14.91
C ASN A 65 13.07 43.69 -13.71
N GLY A 66 13.63 44.39 -12.73
CA GLY A 66 13.70 44.00 -11.34
C GLY A 66 15.08 43.51 -10.94
N LYS A 67 15.83 44.38 -10.25
CA LYS A 67 16.82 43.92 -9.25
C LYS A 67 16.12 42.86 -8.40
N SER A 68 16.54 41.59 -8.50
CA SER A 68 15.97 40.52 -7.70
C SER A 68 16.10 40.90 -6.23
N ARG A 69 14.97 41.19 -5.58
CA ARG A 69 14.93 41.31 -4.13
C ARG A 69 15.02 39.89 -3.59
N THR A 70 16.23 39.44 -3.28
CA THR A 70 16.46 38.18 -2.57
C THR A 70 15.64 38.20 -1.27
N SER A 71 14.88 37.14 -1.05
CA SER A 71 14.08 36.99 0.17
C SER A 71 15.01 36.60 1.31
N CYS A 72 14.65 36.90 2.56
CA CYS A 72 15.44 36.46 3.71
C CYS A 72 15.55 34.92 3.80
N ILE A 73 14.59 34.18 3.24
CA ILE A 73 14.63 32.71 3.18
C ILE A 73 15.55 32.17 2.08
N ASP A 74 16.11 33.04 1.22
CA ASP A 74 17.18 32.67 0.28
C ASP A 74 18.53 32.55 0.97
N ASP A 75 18.64 32.98 2.23
CA ASP A 75 19.82 32.75 3.06
C ASP A 75 19.74 31.36 3.69
N ASP A 76 20.70 30.50 3.35
CA ASP A 76 20.75 29.10 3.78
C ASP A 76 20.81 28.96 5.31
N VAL A 77 21.43 29.92 6.02
CA VAL A 77 21.50 29.91 7.49
C VAL A 77 20.12 30.16 8.08
N VAL A 78 19.40 31.14 7.54
CA VAL A 78 18.02 31.46 7.96
C VAL A 78 17.08 30.29 7.64
N ALA A 79 17.20 29.72 6.44
CA ALA A 79 16.37 28.59 6.01
C ALA A 79 16.61 27.34 6.89
N ALA A 80 17.87 27.00 7.16
CA ALA A 80 18.24 25.86 8.00
C ALA A 80 17.76 26.03 9.44
N GLU A 81 17.91 27.22 10.03
CA GLU A 81 17.49 27.48 11.42
C GLU A 81 15.96 27.39 11.57
N ILE A 82 15.21 27.98 10.63
CA ILE A 82 13.74 27.86 10.60
C ILE A 82 13.34 26.39 10.39
N ALA A 83 14.01 25.66 9.49
CA ALA A 83 13.71 24.24 9.26
C ALA A 83 13.92 23.41 10.52
N LEU A 84 15.02 23.63 11.24
CA LEU A 84 15.33 22.92 12.50
C LEU A 84 14.26 23.19 13.56
N HIS A 85 13.80 24.44 13.69
CA HIS A 85 12.72 24.77 14.61
C HIS A 85 11.42 24.04 14.24
N LEU A 86 11.04 24.07 12.97
CA LEU A 86 9.82 23.39 12.49
C LEU A 86 9.91 21.87 12.68
N GLN A 87 11.08 21.26 12.49
CA GLN A 87 11.29 19.84 12.78
C GLN A 87 11.05 19.51 14.27
N GLY A 88 11.51 20.37 15.19
CA GLY A 88 11.29 20.20 16.63
C GLY A 88 9.83 20.29 17.07
N LEU A 89 8.98 20.97 16.31
CA LEU A 89 7.53 21.07 16.57
C LEU A 89 6.74 19.84 16.07
N GLY A 90 7.37 18.98 15.27
CA GLY A 90 6.77 17.76 14.75
C GLY A 90 5.84 17.96 13.56
N LYS A 91 4.79 17.15 13.46
CA LYS A 91 4.03 16.95 12.21
C LYS A 91 3.13 18.12 11.82
N TYR A 92 2.57 18.83 12.79
CA TYR A 92 1.48 19.80 12.56
C TYR A 92 1.97 21.25 12.56
N VAL A 93 3.06 21.50 11.82
CA VAL A 93 3.61 22.85 11.67
C VAL A 93 2.72 23.75 10.81
N ARG A 94 2.67 25.03 11.18
CA ARG A 94 1.92 26.10 10.53
C ARG A 94 2.87 27.23 10.16
N SER A 95 2.48 28.02 9.15
CA SER A 95 3.20 29.26 8.83
C SER A 95 3.27 30.25 9.99
N LEU A 96 2.36 30.14 10.96
CA LEU A 96 2.37 30.96 12.18
C LEU A 96 3.54 30.60 13.11
N ASP A 97 3.99 29.36 13.08
CA ASP A 97 5.07 28.91 13.97
C ASP A 97 6.41 29.52 13.52
N ILE A 98 6.58 29.82 12.23
CA ILE A 98 7.68 30.66 11.72
C ILE A 98 7.62 32.08 12.31
N LEU A 99 6.42 32.69 12.36
CA LEU A 99 6.28 34.05 12.94
C LEU A 99 6.63 34.05 14.43
N HIS A 100 6.05 33.13 15.19
CA HIS A 100 6.31 33.03 16.63
C HIS A 100 7.79 32.79 16.93
N TYR A 101 8.44 31.92 16.15
CA TYR A 101 9.88 31.68 16.28
C TYR A 101 10.70 32.94 16.01
N LEU A 102 10.39 33.61 14.90
CA LEU A 102 11.09 34.82 14.49
C LEU A 102 10.73 36.04 15.35
N GLU A 103 9.70 36.00 16.19
CA GLU A 103 9.38 37.08 17.12
C GLU A 103 10.23 37.07 18.40
N GLN A 104 10.88 35.94 18.69
CA GLN A 104 11.78 35.82 19.84
C GLN A 104 12.97 36.77 19.70
N ALA A 105 13.21 37.60 20.71
CA ALA A 105 14.22 38.66 20.66
C ALA A 105 15.63 38.14 20.33
N GLY A 106 16.02 36.99 20.90
CA GLY A 106 17.32 36.36 20.61
C GLY A 106 17.45 35.85 19.17
N VAL A 107 16.37 35.33 18.58
CA VAL A 107 16.36 34.80 17.21
C VAL A 107 16.43 35.95 16.19
N LYS A 108 15.68 37.03 16.38
CA LYS A 108 15.76 38.23 15.51
C LYS A 108 17.17 38.81 15.44
N GLN A 109 17.82 38.91 16.59
CA GLN A 109 19.17 39.45 16.69
C GLN A 109 20.18 38.52 16.01
N ARG A 110 20.10 37.21 16.29
CA ARG A 110 20.99 36.19 15.70
C ARG A 110 20.87 36.13 14.17
N LEU A 111 19.65 36.08 13.65
CA LEU A 111 19.38 36.00 12.21
C LEU A 111 19.43 37.36 11.49
N LYS A 112 19.72 38.46 12.22
CA LYS A 112 19.77 39.84 11.70
C LYS A 112 18.49 40.26 10.96
N ILE A 113 17.34 39.74 11.38
CA ILE A 113 16.04 40.01 10.77
C ILE A 113 15.45 41.29 11.37
N LYS A 114 15.38 42.35 10.56
CA LYS A 114 14.87 43.67 10.99
C LYS A 114 13.37 43.69 11.31
N LYS A 115 12.58 42.90 10.58
CA LYS A 115 11.12 42.85 10.73
C LYS A 115 10.62 41.44 10.49
N THR A 116 9.75 40.95 11.37
CA THR A 116 9.09 39.67 11.18
C THR A 116 8.29 39.68 9.87
N PRO A 117 8.40 38.65 9.02
CA PRO A 117 7.61 38.56 7.80
C PRO A 117 6.11 38.50 8.11
N HIS A 118 5.28 39.03 7.21
CA HIS A 118 3.83 38.84 7.31
C HIS A 118 3.45 37.38 7.07
N LEU A 119 2.27 36.95 7.55
CA LEU A 119 1.75 35.58 7.37
C LEU A 119 1.76 35.10 5.92
N SER A 120 1.41 35.96 4.97
CA SER A 120 1.47 35.67 3.54
C SER A 120 2.88 35.39 3.03
N THR A 121 3.90 36.01 3.64
CA THR A 121 5.31 35.76 3.33
C THR A 121 5.79 34.48 3.98
N ALA A 122 5.42 34.20 5.24
CA ALA A 122 5.72 32.92 5.89
C ALA A 122 5.10 31.72 5.13
N LYS A 123 3.88 31.87 4.58
CA LYS A 123 3.27 30.87 3.70
C LYS A 123 4.07 30.63 2.41
N ARG A 124 4.67 31.67 1.84
CA ARG A 124 5.56 31.54 0.67
C ARG A 124 6.87 30.86 1.05
N TRP A 125 7.41 31.16 2.23
CA TRP A 125 8.64 30.52 2.74
C TRP A 125 8.43 29.03 2.96
N MET A 126 7.32 28.61 3.59
CA MET A 126 6.95 27.20 3.72
C MET A 126 7.01 26.46 2.38
N LYS A 127 6.37 27.01 1.33
CA LYS A 127 6.41 26.41 -0.02
C LYS A 127 7.82 26.34 -0.59
N LYS A 128 8.61 27.41 -0.40
CA LYS A 128 9.99 27.50 -0.90
C LYS A 128 10.93 26.51 -0.20
N MET A 129 10.68 26.22 1.08
CA MET A 129 11.38 25.20 1.86
C MET A 129 10.85 23.76 1.59
N GLY A 130 9.97 23.57 0.60
CA GLY A 130 9.44 22.25 0.24
C GLY A 130 8.24 21.77 1.07
N TYR A 131 7.70 22.58 1.98
CA TYR A 131 6.48 22.23 2.70
C TYR A 131 5.24 22.40 1.82
N HIS A 132 4.42 21.35 1.79
CA HIS A 132 3.16 21.32 1.07
C HIS A 132 2.02 21.06 2.04
N TRP A 133 0.98 21.89 1.98
CA TRP A 133 -0.25 21.60 2.71
C TRP A 133 -1.06 20.58 1.91
N THR A 134 -0.93 19.32 2.26
CA THR A 134 -1.60 18.21 1.61
C THR A 134 -2.11 17.19 2.64
N LYS A 135 -2.97 16.27 2.22
CA LYS A 135 -3.34 15.13 3.05
C LYS A 135 -2.10 14.25 3.22
N ASN A 136 -1.89 13.77 4.44
CA ASN A 136 -0.87 12.73 4.65
C ASN A 136 -1.15 11.58 3.69
N PRO A 137 -0.15 11.10 2.94
CA PRO A 137 -0.30 9.83 2.26
C PRO A 137 -0.64 8.79 3.32
N ALA A 138 -1.61 7.92 3.03
CA ALA A 138 -1.79 6.72 3.83
C ALA A 138 -0.49 5.93 3.70
N GLY A 139 0.25 5.78 4.80
CA GLY A 139 1.44 4.94 4.81
C GLY A 139 1.04 3.48 4.60
N GLN A 140 1.90 2.72 3.94
CA GLN A 140 1.80 1.27 3.94
C GLN A 140 2.09 0.74 5.35
N TYR A 141 1.39 -0.32 5.78
CA TYR A 141 1.72 -0.98 7.04
C TYR A 141 3.14 -1.55 6.93
N VAL A 142 4.03 -1.13 7.84
CA VAL A 142 5.36 -1.73 7.98
C VAL A 142 5.19 -2.98 8.83
N ASP A 143 5.11 -4.13 8.17
CA ASP A 143 4.80 -5.44 8.76
C ASP A 143 5.99 -6.11 9.46
N GLY A 144 6.92 -5.34 10.03
CA GLY A 144 8.04 -5.90 10.80
C GLY A 144 8.87 -6.95 10.06
N HIS A 145 8.87 -6.97 8.73
CA HIS A 145 9.67 -7.91 7.93
C HIS A 145 11.18 -7.71 8.13
N GLU A 146 11.59 -6.56 8.68
CA GLU A 146 12.97 -6.25 9.05
C GLU A 146 13.37 -6.80 10.44
N ARG A 147 12.43 -7.39 11.21
CA ARG A 147 12.78 -8.01 12.50
C ARG A 147 13.77 -9.16 12.30
N GLU A 148 14.73 -9.28 13.20
CA GLU A 148 15.82 -10.26 13.10
C GLU A 148 15.34 -11.71 12.95
N ASP A 149 14.30 -12.10 13.68
CA ASP A 149 13.68 -13.43 13.59
C ASP A 149 13.08 -13.70 12.20
N VAL A 150 12.40 -12.70 11.63
CA VAL A 150 11.80 -12.79 10.29
C VAL A 150 12.88 -12.84 9.22
N VAL A 151 13.90 -11.98 9.32
CA VAL A 151 15.04 -11.98 8.38
C VAL A 151 15.78 -13.30 8.45
N TRP A 152 16.05 -13.82 9.65
CA TRP A 152 16.69 -15.12 9.83
C TRP A 152 15.88 -16.23 9.19
N TYR A 153 14.57 -16.30 9.43
CA TYR A 153 13.71 -17.33 8.82
C TYR A 153 13.69 -17.19 7.29
N ARG A 154 13.56 -15.96 6.78
CA ARG A 154 13.57 -15.69 5.34
C ARG A 154 14.85 -16.19 4.68
N GLN A 155 16.01 -15.85 5.25
CA GLN A 155 17.32 -16.19 4.68
C GLN A 155 17.71 -17.65 4.86
N THR A 156 17.36 -18.27 5.99
CA THR A 156 17.84 -19.62 6.34
C THR A 156 16.85 -20.74 6.02
N LYS A 157 15.56 -20.43 5.85
CA LYS A 157 14.49 -21.42 5.61
C LYS A 157 13.73 -21.15 4.34
N PHE A 158 13.11 -19.98 4.22
CA PHE A 158 12.19 -19.70 3.12
C PHE A 158 12.90 -19.63 1.76
N LEU A 159 13.93 -18.78 1.62
CA LEU A 159 14.64 -18.63 0.35
C LEU A 159 15.33 -19.93 -0.11
N PRO A 160 16.03 -20.70 0.75
CA PRO A 160 16.56 -22.00 0.35
C PRO A 160 15.48 -23.00 -0.09
N ALA A 161 14.32 -23.01 0.56
CA ALA A 161 13.20 -23.88 0.16
C ALA A 161 12.64 -23.46 -1.21
N CYS A 162 12.46 -22.16 -1.47
CA CYS A 162 12.06 -21.66 -2.78
C CYS A 162 13.09 -22.03 -3.86
N GLN A 163 14.38 -21.85 -3.57
CA GLN A 163 15.46 -22.20 -4.51
C GLN A 163 15.46 -23.70 -4.85
N ALA A 164 15.20 -24.58 -3.89
CA ALA A 164 15.09 -26.01 -4.14
C ALA A 164 13.90 -26.38 -5.06
N LEU A 165 12.83 -25.57 -5.06
CA LEU A 165 11.71 -25.73 -5.98
C LEU A 165 12.05 -25.19 -7.38
N GLU A 166 12.83 -24.10 -7.47
CA GLU A 166 13.18 -23.42 -8.73
C GLU A 166 13.89 -24.32 -9.75
N ASP A 167 14.55 -25.39 -9.31
CA ASP A 167 15.20 -26.35 -10.20
C ASP A 167 14.20 -27.15 -11.06
N ARG A 168 12.92 -27.18 -10.68
CA ARG A 168 11.84 -27.92 -11.36
C ARG A 168 10.72 -27.01 -11.88
N THR A 169 10.82 -25.70 -11.73
CA THR A 169 9.84 -24.72 -12.23
C THR A 169 10.25 -24.14 -13.57
N ARG A 170 9.29 -23.57 -14.33
CA ARG A 170 9.64 -22.79 -15.54
C ARG A 170 10.37 -21.51 -15.14
N LYS A 171 11.41 -21.20 -15.90
CA LYS A 171 12.13 -19.94 -15.81
C LYS A 171 11.73 -19.05 -16.97
N TRP A 172 11.50 -17.78 -16.66
CA TRP A 172 11.10 -16.75 -17.61
C TRP A 172 12.16 -15.66 -17.60
N LEU A 173 12.53 -15.17 -18.77
CA LEU A 173 13.37 -13.99 -18.93
C LEU A 173 12.54 -12.72 -18.64
N THR A 174 13.23 -11.60 -18.46
CA THR A 174 12.61 -10.30 -18.19
C THR A 174 11.70 -9.78 -19.31
N ASP A 175 11.88 -10.28 -20.53
CA ASP A 175 11.03 -10.02 -21.69
C ASP A 175 9.84 -10.99 -21.80
N ASN A 176 9.60 -11.81 -20.77
CA ASN A 176 8.62 -12.90 -20.72
C ASN A 176 8.91 -14.05 -21.70
N THR A 177 10.14 -14.15 -22.24
CA THR A 177 10.54 -15.30 -23.04
C THR A 177 10.80 -16.50 -22.12
N LYS A 178 10.22 -17.66 -22.45
CA LYS A 178 10.45 -18.90 -21.70
C LYS A 178 11.88 -19.38 -21.92
N MET A 179 12.60 -19.69 -20.84
CA MET A 179 13.91 -20.33 -20.91
C MET A 179 13.78 -21.80 -21.38
N PRO A 180 14.79 -22.35 -22.07
CA PRO A 180 14.78 -23.75 -22.47
C PRO A 180 14.68 -24.69 -21.25
N ASP A 181 13.85 -25.72 -21.38
CA ASP A 181 13.59 -26.70 -20.33
C ASP A 181 14.83 -27.62 -20.18
N ASN A 182 15.75 -27.24 -19.29
CA ASN A 182 16.93 -28.06 -18.94
C ASN A 182 16.65 -29.10 -17.83
N HIS A 183 15.38 -29.40 -17.58
CA HIS A 183 14.99 -30.17 -16.41
C HIS A 183 15.19 -31.68 -16.60
N PRO A 184 15.58 -32.42 -15.54
CA PRO A 184 15.58 -33.88 -15.55
C PRO A 184 14.17 -34.45 -15.87
N PRO A 185 14.02 -35.75 -16.17
CA PRO A 185 12.74 -36.39 -16.57
C PRO A 185 11.67 -36.45 -15.45
N GLN A 186 11.75 -35.60 -14.43
CA GLN A 186 10.78 -35.50 -13.34
C GLN A 186 9.60 -34.60 -13.71
N ARG A 187 8.48 -34.75 -12.99
CA ARG A 187 7.32 -33.86 -13.10
C ARG A 187 7.71 -32.42 -12.77
N ARG A 188 7.20 -31.48 -13.55
CA ARG A 188 7.41 -30.04 -13.36
C ARG A 188 6.67 -29.57 -12.11
N ILE A 189 7.26 -28.63 -11.36
CA ILE A 189 6.57 -27.96 -10.25
C ILE A 189 5.91 -26.67 -10.75
N ILE A 190 4.64 -26.49 -10.42
CA ILE A 190 3.89 -25.25 -10.60
C ILE A 190 3.63 -24.64 -9.22
N ILE A 191 4.05 -23.39 -9.05
CA ILE A 191 3.86 -22.65 -7.81
C ILE A 191 2.62 -21.77 -7.96
N TRP A 192 1.68 -21.95 -7.02
CA TRP A 192 0.46 -21.18 -6.93
C TRP A 192 0.50 -20.27 -5.70
N PHE A 193 0.42 -18.97 -5.93
CA PHE A 193 0.35 -17.96 -4.87
C PHE A 193 -1.11 -17.66 -4.55
N HIS A 194 -1.44 -17.72 -3.27
CA HIS A 194 -2.74 -17.37 -2.72
C HIS A 194 -2.70 -16.01 -2.02
N ASP A 195 -3.74 -15.20 -2.20
CA ASP A 195 -3.98 -14.00 -1.41
C ASP A 195 -5.46 -13.63 -1.40
N GLU A 196 -5.86 -12.83 -0.41
CA GLU A 196 -7.22 -12.32 -0.25
C GLU A 196 -7.26 -10.79 -0.35
N SER A 197 -8.03 -10.28 -1.30
CA SER A 197 -8.25 -8.85 -1.48
C SER A 197 -9.69 -8.46 -1.16
N THR A 198 -9.87 -7.42 -0.34
CA THR A 198 -11.20 -6.87 -0.06
C THR A 198 -11.41 -5.57 -0.83
N PHE A 199 -12.51 -5.51 -1.58
CA PHE A 199 -12.96 -4.34 -2.32
C PHE A 199 -14.20 -3.76 -1.66
N TYR A 200 -14.32 -2.44 -1.65
CA TYR A 200 -15.47 -1.75 -1.07
C TYR A 200 -16.29 -1.05 -2.15
N ALA A 201 -17.61 -1.04 -2.00
CA ALA A 201 -18.53 -0.44 -2.96
C ALA A 201 -18.27 1.06 -3.20
N ASN A 202 -17.69 1.75 -2.22
CA ASN A 202 -17.37 3.17 -2.31
C ASN A 202 -15.88 3.45 -2.57
N ASP A 203 -15.06 2.46 -2.94
CA ASP A 203 -13.67 2.65 -3.34
C ASP A 203 -13.59 3.55 -4.57
N ARG A 204 -12.86 4.67 -4.45
CA ARG A 204 -12.88 5.73 -5.46
C ARG A 204 -11.64 6.60 -5.43
N ARG A 205 -11.41 7.33 -6.53
CA ARG A 205 -10.41 8.41 -6.59
C ARG A 205 -10.84 9.56 -5.69
N VAL A 206 -10.07 9.82 -4.64
CA VAL A 206 -10.38 10.86 -3.63
C VAL A 206 -9.85 12.26 -3.98
N VAL A 207 -8.97 12.36 -4.97
CA VAL A 207 -8.39 13.61 -5.46
C VAL A 207 -8.74 13.80 -6.94
N PRO A 208 -9.72 14.65 -7.26
CA PRO A 208 -9.99 15.11 -8.62
C PRO A 208 -9.40 16.50 -8.88
N TRP A 209 -9.23 16.85 -10.16
CA TRP A 209 -9.13 18.25 -10.59
C TRP A 209 -10.53 18.85 -10.57
N VAL A 210 -10.73 19.93 -9.81
CA VAL A 210 -12.05 20.56 -9.60
C VAL A 210 -12.02 21.99 -10.13
N PHE A 211 -13.04 22.39 -10.89
CA PHE A 211 -13.14 23.75 -11.40
C PHE A 211 -13.49 24.73 -10.27
N LYS A 212 -12.99 25.97 -10.33
CA LYS A 212 -13.06 26.96 -9.22
C LYS A 212 -14.49 27.26 -8.71
N GLY A 213 -15.51 27.08 -9.57
CA GLY A 213 -16.92 27.33 -9.23
C GLY A 213 -17.73 26.11 -8.82
N GLU A 214 -17.13 24.92 -8.79
CA GLU A 214 -17.85 23.68 -8.52
C GLU A 214 -18.09 23.50 -7.02
N THR A 215 -19.30 23.10 -6.66
CA THR A 215 -19.71 22.91 -5.26
C THR A 215 -19.44 21.47 -4.81
N ALA A 216 -19.22 21.29 -3.50
CA ALA A 216 -18.96 19.98 -2.95
C ALA A 216 -20.20 19.08 -3.07
N ILE A 217 -20.07 17.98 -3.80
CA ILE A 217 -21.12 16.96 -3.89
C ILE A 217 -21.14 16.14 -2.58
N PRO A 218 -22.29 16.02 -1.89
CA PRO A 218 -22.42 15.18 -0.71
C PRO A 218 -22.00 13.73 -0.98
N ARG A 219 -21.36 13.11 0.01
CA ARG A 219 -20.80 11.76 -0.12
C ARG A 219 -21.57 10.78 0.75
N THR A 220 -21.79 9.58 0.22
CA THR A 220 -22.20 8.43 1.02
C THR A 220 -21.17 8.20 2.12
N LYS A 221 -21.65 8.06 3.36
CA LYS A 221 -20.81 7.86 4.54
C LYS A 221 -20.27 6.42 4.55
N GLY A 222 -18.98 6.28 4.85
CA GLY A 222 -18.30 4.98 4.98
C GLY A 222 -17.89 4.34 3.65
N GLU A 223 -17.23 3.19 3.75
CA GLU A 223 -16.69 2.43 2.61
C GLU A 223 -17.79 1.64 1.86
N GLY A 224 -18.95 1.47 2.48
CA GLY A 224 -20.06 0.71 1.88
C GLY A 224 -19.87 -0.79 2.01
N ALA A 225 -20.59 -1.55 1.19
CA ALA A 225 -20.54 -3.01 1.22
C ALA A 225 -19.20 -3.52 0.70
N SER A 226 -18.60 -4.50 1.41
CA SER A 226 -17.35 -5.13 0.99
C SER A 226 -17.57 -6.44 0.21
N LEU A 227 -16.60 -6.78 -0.64
CA LEU A 227 -16.50 -8.05 -1.34
C LEU A 227 -15.05 -8.51 -1.23
N MET A 228 -14.83 -9.62 -0.55
CA MET A 228 -13.54 -10.29 -0.51
C MET A 228 -13.43 -11.25 -1.69
N VAL A 229 -12.28 -11.25 -2.33
CA VAL A 229 -11.91 -12.17 -3.41
C VAL A 229 -10.66 -12.92 -2.96
N ALA A 230 -10.75 -14.25 -2.94
CA ALA A 230 -9.63 -15.13 -2.67
C ALA A 230 -9.40 -16.00 -3.92
N ASP A 231 -8.16 -16.13 -4.37
CA ASP A 231 -7.84 -16.87 -5.60
C ASP A 231 -6.38 -17.34 -5.58
N PHE A 232 -6.05 -18.26 -6.49
CA PHE A 232 -4.68 -18.75 -6.70
C PHE A 232 -4.18 -18.31 -8.07
N VAL A 233 -2.93 -17.85 -8.12
CA VAL A 233 -2.27 -17.41 -9.36
C VAL A 233 -0.91 -18.09 -9.53
N SER A 234 -0.60 -18.53 -10.75
CA SER A 234 0.73 -19.01 -11.14
C SER A 234 1.26 -18.22 -12.34
N ALA A 235 2.58 -18.21 -12.52
CA ALA A 235 3.19 -17.62 -13.70
C ALA A 235 2.84 -18.38 -14.98
N ASP A 236 2.65 -19.70 -14.88
CA ASP A 236 2.41 -20.60 -16.00
C ASP A 236 0.97 -20.51 -16.55
N TYR A 237 -0.01 -20.36 -15.67
CA TYR A 237 -1.44 -20.45 -16.03
C TYR A 237 -2.24 -19.19 -15.67
N GLY A 238 -1.64 -18.22 -14.98
CA GLY A 238 -2.38 -17.10 -14.42
C GLY A 238 -3.32 -17.59 -13.32
N TRP A 239 -4.57 -17.11 -13.32
CA TRP A 239 -5.57 -17.50 -12.33
C TRP A 239 -5.98 -18.97 -12.49
N LEU A 240 -6.07 -19.71 -11.38
CA LEU A 240 -6.42 -21.13 -11.41
C LEU A 240 -7.83 -21.36 -11.97
N ARG A 241 -7.90 -22.05 -13.11
CA ARG A 241 -9.12 -22.42 -13.81
C ARG A 241 -8.93 -23.76 -14.50
N SER A 242 -10.00 -24.48 -14.77
CA SER A 242 -9.94 -25.59 -15.71
C SER A 242 -9.62 -25.09 -17.13
N PRO A 243 -9.06 -25.97 -18.00
CA PRO A 243 -8.78 -25.64 -19.39
C PRO A 243 -10.00 -25.14 -20.18
N ASP A 244 -11.21 -25.60 -19.83
CA ASP A 244 -12.47 -25.16 -20.44
C ASP A 244 -13.08 -23.92 -19.77
N GLY A 245 -12.48 -23.43 -18.68
CA GLY A 245 -12.90 -22.28 -17.91
C GLY A 245 -14.20 -22.46 -17.11
N ARG A 246 -14.74 -23.67 -17.00
CA ARG A 246 -16.02 -23.92 -16.31
C ARG A 246 -15.88 -23.98 -14.80
N THR A 247 -14.73 -24.45 -14.32
CA THR A 247 -14.36 -24.51 -12.91
C THR A 247 -13.22 -23.55 -12.65
N GLN A 248 -13.25 -22.88 -11.49
CA GLN A 248 -12.23 -21.90 -11.09
C GLN A 248 -11.94 -21.99 -9.60
N GLY A 249 -10.72 -21.63 -9.22
CA GLY A 249 -10.32 -21.53 -7.82
C GLY A 249 -10.94 -20.34 -7.10
N ARG A 250 -11.41 -19.31 -7.81
CA ARG A 250 -11.88 -18.06 -7.22
C ARG A 250 -13.05 -18.21 -6.26
N VAL A 251 -12.91 -17.64 -5.07
CA VAL A 251 -13.98 -17.45 -4.09
C VAL A 251 -14.38 -15.98 -4.03
N LEU A 252 -15.69 -15.72 -4.09
CA LEU A 252 -16.28 -14.40 -3.87
C LEU A 252 -17.05 -14.44 -2.55
N PHE A 253 -16.60 -13.67 -1.57
CA PHE A 253 -17.13 -13.70 -0.21
C PHE A 253 -17.67 -12.33 0.20
N ARG A 254 -18.96 -12.27 0.55
CA ARG A 254 -19.64 -11.03 0.91
C ARG A 254 -19.48 -10.77 2.41
N CYS A 255 -18.38 -10.11 2.77
CA CYS A 255 -18.07 -9.77 4.16
C CYS A 255 -19.18 -8.92 4.82
N GLY A 256 -19.45 -9.21 6.10
CA GLY A 256 -20.23 -8.36 6.99
C GLY A 256 -21.40 -9.03 7.70
N LYS A 257 -21.89 -8.35 8.74
CA LYS A 257 -23.09 -8.75 9.50
C LYS A 257 -24.32 -8.75 8.58
N ALA A 258 -25.11 -9.81 8.62
CA ALA A 258 -26.24 -10.10 7.70
C ALA A 258 -25.85 -10.40 6.24
N ARG A 259 -24.61 -10.82 6.00
CA ARG A 259 -24.12 -11.32 4.70
C ARG A 259 -23.46 -12.69 4.90
N ASP A 260 -22.32 -12.95 4.28
CA ASP A 260 -21.62 -14.24 4.43
C ASP A 260 -20.82 -14.32 5.74
N GLY A 261 -20.68 -13.20 6.46
CA GLY A 261 -20.04 -13.14 7.76
C GLY A 261 -18.57 -12.75 7.67
N TYR A 262 -17.71 -13.52 8.34
CA TYR A 262 -16.26 -13.37 8.35
C TYR A 262 -15.63 -14.59 7.67
N PHE A 263 -14.57 -14.37 6.89
CA PHE A 263 -13.84 -15.45 6.25
C PHE A 263 -13.06 -16.25 7.29
N THR A 264 -13.32 -17.55 7.38
CA THR A 264 -12.81 -18.43 8.44
C THR A 264 -11.76 -19.39 7.90
N ASN A 265 -11.04 -20.05 8.82
CA ASN A 265 -10.15 -21.15 8.44
C ASN A 265 -10.88 -22.31 7.74
N LEU A 266 -12.16 -22.54 8.05
CA LEU A 266 -12.95 -23.57 7.34
C LEU A 266 -13.16 -23.18 5.87
N ASP A 267 -13.39 -21.89 5.59
CA ASP A 267 -13.51 -21.38 4.22
C ASP A 267 -12.20 -21.58 3.46
N ILE A 268 -11.04 -21.29 4.07
CA ILE A 268 -9.71 -21.56 3.50
C ILE A 268 -9.51 -23.05 3.21
N GLN A 269 -9.88 -23.93 4.15
CA GLN A 269 -9.79 -25.37 3.94
C GLN A 269 -10.68 -25.83 2.78
N ASN A 270 -11.91 -25.35 2.70
CA ASN A 270 -12.85 -25.69 1.64
C ASN A 270 -12.37 -25.16 0.28
N HIS A 271 -11.85 -23.93 0.25
CA HIS A 271 -11.25 -23.32 -0.92
C HIS A 271 -10.04 -24.12 -1.41
N THR A 272 -9.15 -24.50 -0.49
CA THR A 272 -7.98 -25.34 -0.79
C THR A 272 -8.37 -26.72 -1.33
N LYS A 273 -9.39 -27.35 -0.75
CA LYS A 273 -9.93 -28.63 -1.26
C LYS A 273 -10.46 -28.50 -2.69
N ASN A 274 -11.22 -27.44 -2.98
CA ASN A 274 -11.70 -27.18 -4.33
C ASN A 274 -10.55 -26.98 -5.33
N VAL A 275 -9.52 -26.23 -4.93
CA VAL A 275 -8.30 -26.04 -5.71
C VAL A 275 -7.58 -27.35 -5.98
N MET A 276 -7.40 -28.19 -4.96
CA MET A 276 -6.80 -29.52 -5.10
C MET A 276 -7.60 -30.39 -6.07
N ASN A 277 -8.94 -30.37 -6.00
CA ASN A 277 -9.78 -31.13 -6.95
C ASN A 277 -9.57 -30.67 -8.41
N ILE A 278 -9.47 -29.36 -8.66
CA ILE A 278 -9.21 -28.82 -10.01
C ILE A 278 -7.83 -29.27 -10.52
N LEU A 279 -6.82 -29.22 -9.66
CA LEU A 279 -5.45 -29.63 -9.98
C LEU A 279 -5.38 -31.13 -10.28
N ASP A 280 -5.99 -31.96 -9.43
CA ASP A 280 -6.07 -33.40 -9.59
C ASP A 280 -6.89 -33.81 -10.82
N GLU A 281 -7.85 -33.00 -11.26
CA GLU A 281 -8.64 -33.31 -12.46
C GLU A 281 -7.91 -32.93 -13.75
N HIS A 282 -7.32 -31.73 -13.81
CA HIS A 282 -6.88 -31.12 -15.06
C HIS A 282 -5.36 -31.00 -15.23
N TYR A 283 -4.57 -31.13 -14.17
CA TYR A 283 -3.13 -30.84 -14.17
C TYR A 283 -2.27 -31.99 -13.60
N ARG A 284 -2.72 -33.23 -13.82
CA ARG A 284 -2.18 -34.47 -13.23
C ARG A 284 -0.73 -34.79 -13.55
N ASP A 285 -0.12 -34.17 -14.54
CA ASP A 285 1.25 -34.45 -14.98
C ASP A 285 2.28 -33.49 -14.33
N GLU A 286 1.81 -32.59 -13.47
CA GLU A 286 2.60 -31.57 -12.80
C GLU A 286 2.48 -31.73 -11.28
N ASP A 287 3.54 -31.37 -10.55
CA ASP A 287 3.49 -31.25 -9.10
C ASP A 287 3.09 -29.82 -8.74
N HIS A 288 2.29 -29.66 -7.70
CA HIS A 288 1.75 -28.35 -7.32
C HIS A 288 2.19 -27.94 -5.93
N THR A 289 2.72 -26.73 -5.81
CA THR A 289 3.05 -26.10 -4.53
C THR A 289 2.12 -24.91 -4.29
N LEU A 290 1.36 -24.95 -3.21
CA LEU A 290 0.47 -23.87 -2.80
C LEU A 290 1.18 -22.99 -1.76
N ILE A 291 1.30 -21.70 -2.02
CA ILE A 291 1.93 -20.71 -1.13
C ILE A 291 0.86 -19.80 -0.56
N PHE A 292 0.85 -19.71 0.77
CA PHE A 292 -0.01 -18.83 1.55
C PHE A 292 0.83 -17.83 2.33
N ASP A 293 0.21 -16.72 2.75
CA ASP A 293 0.80 -15.84 3.75
C ASP A 293 0.64 -16.44 5.18
N ASN A 294 1.17 -15.73 6.17
CA ASN A 294 1.11 -16.13 7.58
C ASN A 294 -0.09 -15.51 8.33
N ALA A 295 -1.19 -15.21 7.64
CA ALA A 295 -2.41 -14.73 8.29
C ALA A 295 -2.84 -15.73 9.39
N THR A 296 -3.38 -15.20 10.49
CA THR A 296 -3.76 -16.02 11.65
C THR A 296 -4.82 -17.06 11.31
N THR A 297 -5.62 -16.82 10.27
CA THR A 297 -6.58 -17.76 9.71
C THR A 297 -5.92 -18.92 8.98
N HIS A 298 -4.77 -18.72 8.32
CA HIS A 298 -3.96 -19.80 7.70
C HIS A 298 -3.25 -20.66 8.74
N LEU A 299 -2.83 -20.04 9.85
CA LEU A 299 -2.08 -20.71 10.93
C LEU A 299 -2.98 -21.32 12.02
N LYS A 300 -4.29 -21.43 11.79
CA LYS A 300 -5.21 -21.99 12.79
C LYS A 300 -4.93 -23.49 12.96
N HIS A 301 -4.60 -23.89 14.19
CA HIS A 301 -4.53 -25.31 14.54
C HIS A 301 -5.94 -25.92 14.60
N ALA A 302 -6.02 -27.25 14.63
CA ALA A 302 -7.27 -27.94 14.93
C ALA A 302 -7.88 -27.45 16.25
N ASP A 303 -9.21 -27.48 16.33
CA ASP A 303 -9.97 -26.94 17.47
C ASP A 303 -9.61 -27.60 18.81
N ASN A 304 -9.18 -28.86 18.78
CA ASN A 304 -8.71 -29.65 19.93
C ASN A 304 -7.18 -29.80 19.99
N ALA A 305 -6.42 -29.02 19.20
CA ALA A 305 -4.97 -29.13 19.19
C ALA A 305 -4.35 -28.81 20.56
N LEU A 306 -3.21 -29.45 20.84
CA LEU A 306 -2.45 -29.24 22.06
C LEU A 306 -2.01 -27.78 22.20
N SER A 307 -2.28 -27.19 23.37
CA SER A 307 -1.83 -25.85 23.71
C SER A 307 -1.52 -25.74 25.20
N ALA A 308 -0.26 -25.50 25.53
CA ALA A 308 0.16 -25.21 26.92
C ALA A 308 -0.34 -23.85 27.44
N ARG A 309 -0.90 -23.00 26.56
CA ARG A 309 -1.39 -21.68 26.97
C ARG A 309 -2.62 -21.83 27.88
N LYS A 310 -2.57 -21.17 29.03
CA LYS A 310 -3.67 -21.07 30.01
C LYS A 310 -4.13 -22.42 30.60
N MET A 311 -3.29 -23.46 30.53
CA MET A 311 -3.55 -24.70 31.27
C MET A 311 -3.51 -24.41 32.79
N PRO A 312 -4.51 -24.86 33.57
CA PRO A 312 -4.49 -24.70 35.02
C PRO A 312 -3.44 -25.62 35.64
N LYS A 313 -2.80 -25.14 36.71
CA LYS A 313 -1.80 -25.92 37.45
C LYS A 313 -2.39 -27.20 38.07
N GLY A 314 -3.56 -27.08 38.70
CA GLY A 314 -4.23 -28.19 39.38
C GLY A 314 -5.48 -28.67 38.66
N VAL A 315 -6.03 -29.79 39.13
CA VAL A 315 -7.31 -30.33 38.69
C VAL A 315 -8.41 -29.27 38.90
N PRO A 316 -9.28 -29.01 37.89
CA PRO A 316 -10.43 -28.12 38.04
C PRO A 316 -11.36 -28.51 39.19
N LYS A 317 -12.05 -27.53 39.79
CA LYS A 317 -13.02 -27.75 40.86
C LYS A 317 -14.27 -28.48 40.34
N ASN A 318 -14.93 -29.25 41.21
CA ASN A 318 -16.18 -29.94 40.90
C ASN A 318 -17.22 -29.00 40.26
N GLY A 319 -17.85 -29.45 39.18
CA GLY A 319 -18.84 -28.69 38.41
C GLY A 319 -18.25 -27.80 37.31
N VAL A 320 -16.92 -27.67 37.20
CA VAL A 320 -16.26 -26.93 36.13
C VAL A 320 -15.14 -27.76 35.54
N ASN A 321 -15.07 -27.86 34.21
CA ASN A 321 -13.94 -28.47 33.52
C ASN A 321 -13.15 -27.42 32.70
N TRP A 322 -11.89 -27.75 32.44
CA TRP A 322 -11.02 -26.98 31.56
C TRP A 322 -10.94 -27.63 30.18
N GLY A 323 -11.01 -26.81 29.14
CA GLY A 323 -10.92 -27.23 27.75
C GLY A 323 -10.66 -26.02 26.87
N VAL A 324 -10.35 -26.28 25.61
CA VAL A 324 -10.11 -25.23 24.61
C VAL A 324 -11.44 -24.61 24.24
N GLU A 325 -11.51 -23.28 24.28
CA GLU A 325 -12.67 -22.54 23.81
C GLU A 325 -12.68 -22.52 22.28
N VAL A 326 -13.72 -23.09 21.70
CA VAL A 326 -13.92 -23.14 20.25
C VAL A 326 -15.23 -22.43 19.90
N ASN A 327 -15.27 -21.82 18.72
CA ASN A 327 -16.50 -21.19 18.25
C ASN A 327 -17.52 -22.29 17.95
N GLN A 328 -18.75 -22.13 18.45
CA GLN A 328 -19.85 -22.99 18.06
C GLN A 328 -20.22 -22.70 16.61
N ILE A 329 -20.33 -23.76 15.83
CA ILE A 329 -20.79 -23.72 14.45
C ILE A 329 -22.14 -24.41 14.34
N ASP A 330 -23.00 -23.93 13.45
CA ASP A 330 -24.26 -24.57 13.09
C ASP A 330 -24.04 -25.72 12.10
N ALA A 331 -25.14 -26.36 11.67
CA ALA A 331 -25.10 -27.47 10.71
C ALA A 331 -24.54 -27.07 9.33
N ASP A 332 -24.58 -25.78 9.00
CA ASP A 332 -24.06 -25.22 7.75
C ASP A 332 -22.60 -24.72 7.89
N GLY A 333 -21.98 -24.94 9.05
CA GLY A 333 -20.59 -24.55 9.34
C GLY A 333 -20.41 -23.07 9.67
N LYS A 334 -21.49 -22.33 9.94
CA LYS A 334 -21.43 -20.90 10.25
C LYS A 334 -21.37 -20.65 11.76
N PRO A 335 -20.70 -19.58 12.22
CA PRO A 335 -20.64 -19.26 13.65
C PRO A 335 -22.03 -18.97 14.24
N VAL A 336 -22.34 -19.60 15.38
CA VAL A 336 -23.54 -19.32 16.15
C VAL A 336 -23.33 -18.05 16.97
N PHE A 337 -24.30 -17.14 16.96
CA PHE A 337 -24.24 -15.87 17.70
C PHE A 337 -25.21 -15.87 18.88
N SER A 338 -24.79 -15.28 20.00
CA SER A 338 -25.64 -15.00 21.14
C SER A 338 -26.61 -13.85 20.85
N VAL A 339 -27.58 -13.63 21.74
CA VAL A 339 -28.53 -12.50 21.66
C VAL A 339 -27.80 -11.14 21.61
N ASP A 340 -26.62 -11.05 22.24
CA ASP A 340 -25.77 -9.85 22.24
C ASP A 340 -24.93 -9.69 20.96
N GLY A 341 -25.03 -10.64 20.02
CA GLY A 341 -24.26 -10.66 18.78
C GLY A 341 -22.79 -11.09 18.94
N LYS A 342 -22.43 -11.73 20.06
CA LYS A 342 -21.10 -12.34 20.24
C LYS A 342 -21.13 -13.79 19.75
N VAL A 343 -20.02 -14.28 19.19
CA VAL A 343 -19.91 -15.69 18.80
C VAL A 343 -20.00 -16.57 20.04
N CYS A 344 -20.94 -17.50 20.04
CA CYS A 344 -21.08 -18.52 21.06
C CYS A 344 -19.87 -19.45 21.04
N LYS A 345 -19.40 -19.84 22.21
CA LYS A 345 -18.26 -20.75 22.34
C LYS A 345 -18.64 -22.00 23.12
N SER A 346 -18.03 -23.12 22.80
CA SER A 346 -18.05 -24.35 23.58
C SER A 346 -16.63 -24.69 24.04
N LYS A 347 -16.52 -25.52 25.09
CA LYS A 347 -15.24 -26.06 25.52
C LYS A 347 -15.10 -27.46 24.97
N VAL A 348 -13.99 -27.74 24.30
CA VAL A 348 -13.64 -29.10 23.84
C VAL A 348 -12.40 -29.59 24.57
N PRO A 349 -12.30 -30.90 24.85
CA PRO A 349 -11.07 -31.48 25.37
C PRO A 349 -9.96 -31.38 24.32
N MET A 350 -8.72 -31.10 24.76
CA MET A 350 -7.56 -31.25 23.89
C MET A 350 -7.32 -32.71 23.54
N LEU A 351 -6.65 -32.93 22.41
CA LEU A 351 -6.03 -34.21 22.09
C LEU A 351 -5.01 -34.62 23.14
N ASP A 352 -4.72 -35.91 23.19
CA ASP A 352 -3.68 -36.46 24.06
C ASP A 352 -2.29 -35.94 23.67
N GLY A 353 -1.45 -35.77 24.68
CA GLY A 353 -0.01 -35.61 24.51
C GLY A 353 0.65 -36.88 24.02
N ARG A 354 1.97 -36.84 23.85
CA ARG A 354 2.78 -38.03 23.54
C ARG A 354 4.02 -38.05 24.43
N PHE A 355 4.30 -39.22 25.01
CA PHE A 355 5.55 -39.50 25.71
C PHE A 355 6.70 -39.72 24.70
N ASP A 356 7.94 -39.76 25.21
CA ASP A 356 9.14 -39.94 24.39
C ASP A 356 9.18 -41.31 23.69
N ASP A 357 8.50 -42.31 24.24
CA ASP A 357 8.31 -43.64 23.63
C ASP A 357 7.18 -43.68 22.57
N GLY A 358 6.52 -42.54 22.32
CA GLY A 358 5.44 -42.39 21.36
C GLY A 358 4.05 -42.77 21.88
N THR A 359 3.94 -43.28 23.11
CA THR A 359 2.65 -43.63 23.72
C THR A 359 1.84 -42.37 24.04
N ALA A 360 0.51 -42.49 24.03
CA ALA A 360 -0.37 -41.37 24.28
C ALA A 360 -0.30 -40.97 25.77
N GLN A 361 -0.25 -39.67 26.04
CA GLN A 361 -0.38 -39.10 27.37
C GLN A 361 -1.77 -38.44 27.49
N PRO A 362 -2.76 -39.10 28.10
CA PRO A 362 -4.06 -38.50 28.30
C PRO A 362 -3.97 -37.25 29.17
N LEU A 363 -4.52 -36.13 28.69
CA LEU A 363 -4.52 -34.87 29.47
C LEU A 363 -5.76 -34.74 30.37
N TYR A 364 -6.70 -35.64 30.17
CA TYR A 364 -7.93 -35.80 30.94
C TYR A 364 -7.89 -37.16 31.63
N PHE A 365 -8.51 -37.28 32.81
CA PHE A 365 -8.55 -38.56 33.52
C PHE A 365 -9.31 -39.60 32.69
N PRO A 366 -8.70 -40.76 32.38
CA PRO A 366 -9.39 -41.85 31.70
C PRO A 366 -10.45 -42.50 32.61
N PRO A 367 -11.33 -43.35 32.06
CA PRO A 367 -12.28 -44.11 32.87
C PRO A 367 -11.56 -44.92 33.95
N ASN A 368 -12.10 -44.91 35.17
CA ASN A 368 -11.58 -45.62 36.35
C ASN A 368 -10.20 -45.17 36.87
N ASP A 369 -9.70 -43.97 36.54
CA ASP A 369 -8.48 -43.45 37.15
C ASP A 369 -8.74 -43.05 38.63
N PRO A 370 -8.01 -43.62 39.61
CA PRO A 370 -8.22 -43.31 41.03
C PRO A 370 -7.79 -41.88 41.41
N ARG A 371 -7.04 -41.19 40.54
CA ARG A 371 -6.49 -39.85 40.82
C ARG A 371 -7.47 -38.72 40.54
N GLY A 372 -8.56 -38.99 39.81
CA GLY A 372 -9.56 -37.97 39.53
C GLY A 372 -10.77 -38.46 38.73
N PRO A 373 -11.84 -37.65 38.68
CA PRO A 373 -13.06 -37.98 37.94
C PRO A 373 -12.81 -38.07 36.44
N GLU A 374 -13.39 -39.10 35.80
CA GLU A 374 -13.32 -39.34 34.35
C GLU A 374 -13.66 -38.08 33.54
N GLY A 375 -12.86 -37.83 32.49
CA GLY A 375 -13.07 -36.72 31.55
C GLY A 375 -12.70 -35.34 32.09
N ILE A 376 -12.25 -35.22 33.35
CA ILE A 376 -11.76 -33.95 33.91
C ILE A 376 -10.29 -33.74 33.59
N PHE A 377 -9.93 -32.51 33.27
CA PHE A 377 -8.55 -32.13 32.98
C PHE A 377 -7.65 -32.38 34.19
N LYS A 378 -6.52 -33.07 34.00
CA LYS A 378 -5.62 -33.49 35.08
C LYS A 378 -4.91 -32.33 35.80
N GLY A 379 -4.76 -31.19 35.12
CA GLY A 379 -3.91 -30.10 35.59
C GLY A 379 -2.44 -30.35 35.25
N MET A 380 -1.68 -29.27 35.08
CA MET A 380 -0.28 -29.37 34.67
C MET A 380 0.60 -30.15 35.66
N ALA A 381 0.32 -30.08 36.97
CA ALA A 381 1.14 -30.78 37.97
C ALA A 381 1.11 -32.29 37.75
N VAL A 382 -0.07 -32.88 37.62
CA VAL A 382 -0.25 -34.32 37.38
C VAL A 382 0.32 -34.72 36.02
N ILE A 383 0.09 -33.93 34.98
CA ILE A 383 0.64 -34.19 33.64
C ILE A 383 2.18 -34.21 33.65
N LEU A 384 2.81 -33.34 34.44
CA LEU A 384 4.27 -33.30 34.57
C LEU A 384 4.84 -34.41 35.45
N GLU A 385 4.08 -34.90 36.45
CA GLU A 385 4.45 -36.08 37.24
C GLU A 385 4.39 -37.39 36.45
N GLU A 386 3.53 -37.44 35.42
CA GLU A 386 3.42 -38.58 34.51
C GLU A 386 4.56 -38.67 33.48
N ARG A 387 5.28 -37.57 33.26
CA ARG A 387 6.38 -37.46 32.31
C ARG A 387 7.70 -37.91 32.93
#